data_AF-A0A3A8UT57-F1
#
_entry.id   AF-A0A3A8UT57-F1
#
_cell.length_a   1.000
_cell.length_b   1.000
_cell.length_c   1.000
_cell.angle_alpha   90.00
_cell.angle_beta   90.00
_cell.angle_gamma   90.00
#
_symmetry.space_group_name_H-M   'P 1'
#
loop_
_entity.id
_entity.type
_entity.pdbx_description
1 polymer ?
#
loop_
_entity_poly.entity_id
_entity_poly.type
_entity_poly.pdbx_seq_one_letter_code
_entity_poly.pdbx_strand_id
1 'polypeptide(L)' 'MKTGLLPKRRQSLPPENQELIEEIDRTRNTIESARNHFEQVVDPTLIDCYIYELKAAQLRYQFLLRRFKLLEGL' A
#
# COMPACT_ATOMS: atom_id res chain seq x y z
N MET A 1 -2.22 -18.24 -38.84
CA MET A 1 -3.38 -17.64 -38.16
C MET A 1 -2.88 -16.43 -37.38
N LYS A 2 -3.46 -15.25 -37.62
CA LYS A 2 -3.07 -13.99 -36.99
C LYS A 2 -3.85 -13.85 -35.68
N THR A 3 -3.18 -13.64 -34.56
CA THR A 3 -3.80 -13.10 -33.35
C THR A 3 -2.86 -12.07 -32.71
N GLY A 4 -3.24 -10.81 -32.92
CA GLY A 4 -3.12 -9.69 -31.97
C GLY A 4 -1.83 -9.53 -31.19
N LEU A 5 -0.96 -8.68 -31.73
CA LEU A 5 -0.12 -7.79 -30.93
C LEU A 5 -1.01 -7.00 -29.96
N LEU A 6 -0.78 -7.15 -28.65
CA LEU A 6 -0.90 -6.02 -27.73
C LEU A 6 0.52 -5.61 -27.40
N PRO A 7 1.00 -4.44 -27.86
CA PRO A 7 2.27 -3.93 -27.38
C PRO A 7 2.05 -3.59 -25.91
N LYS A 8 2.53 -4.45 -25.00
CA LYS A 8 2.76 -4.08 -23.60
C LYS A 8 3.76 -2.94 -23.67
N ARG A 9 3.23 -1.72 -23.70
CA ARG A 9 3.98 -0.49 -23.47
C ARG A 9 4.47 -0.62 -22.03
N ARG A 10 5.60 -1.30 -21.85
CA ARG A 10 6.48 -1.10 -20.70
C ARG A 10 7.01 0.33 -20.87
N GLN A 11 6.15 1.31 -20.69
CA GLN A 11 6.60 2.58 -20.15
C GLN A 11 7.14 2.17 -18.78
N SER A 12 8.46 2.06 -18.68
CA SER A 12 9.12 2.04 -17.38
C SER A 12 8.53 3.22 -16.64
N LEU A 13 7.73 2.95 -15.61
CA LEU A 13 7.32 3.99 -14.68
C LEU A 13 8.62 4.69 -14.23
N PRO A 14 8.62 6.01 -14.05
CA PRO A 14 9.76 6.69 -13.44
C PRO A 14 10.18 5.92 -12.18
N PRO A 15 11.49 5.78 -11.89
CA PRO A 15 11.96 5.01 -10.74
C PRO A 15 11.28 5.46 -9.43
N GLU A 16 11.00 6.75 -9.29
CA GLU A 16 10.23 7.31 -8.17
C GLU A 16 8.80 6.71 -8.04
N ASN A 17 8.10 6.49 -9.16
CA ASN A 17 6.77 5.88 -9.14
C ASN A 17 6.85 4.40 -8.75
N GLN A 18 7.92 3.70 -9.16
CA GLN A 18 8.11 2.30 -8.80
C GLN A 18 8.42 2.14 -7.30
N GLU A 19 9.31 2.97 -6.76
CA GLU A 19 9.60 3.01 -5.32
C GLU A 19 8.34 3.34 -4.51
N LEU A 20 7.51 4.27 -4.99
CA LEU A 20 6.26 4.64 -4.35
C LEU A 20 5.23 3.50 -4.35
N ILE A 21 5.10 2.76 -5.47
CA ILE A 21 4.24 1.58 -5.54
C ILE A 21 4.72 0.50 -4.57
N GLU A 22 6.04 0.25 -4.51
CA GLU A 22 6.61 -0.70 -3.57
C GLU A 22 6.35 -0.28 -2.11
N GLU A 23 6.43 1.02 -1.81
CA GLU A 23 6.10 1.53 -0.48
C GLU A 23 4.61 1.39 -0.13
N ILE A 24 3.73 1.61 -1.10
CA ILE A 24 2.27 1.39 -0.97
C ILE A 24 1.99 -0.08 -0.64
N ASP A 25 2.58 -1.02 -1.38
CA ASP A 25 2.36 -2.45 -1.15
C ASP A 25 2.96 -2.92 0.17
N ARG A 26 4.16 -2.45 0.55
CA ARG A 26 4.74 -2.70 1.89
C ARG A 26 3.82 -2.19 2.99
N THR A 27 3.26 -0.99 2.83
CA THR A 27 2.35 -0.40 3.80
C THR A 27 1.06 -1.21 3.89
N ARG A 28 0.51 -1.68 2.76
CA ARG A 28 -0.68 -2.55 2.74
C ARG A 28 -0.42 -3.84 3.50
N ASN A 29 0.69 -4.53 3.24
CA ASN A 29 1.05 -5.77 3.93
C ASN A 29 1.21 -5.56 5.44
N THR A 30 1.75 -4.41 5.85
CA THR A 30 1.87 -4.03 7.26
C THR A 30 0.50 -3.89 7.91
N ILE A 31 -0.44 -3.20 7.25
CA ILE A 31 -1.81 -3.04 7.74
C ILE A 31 -2.50 -4.41 7.87
N GLU A 32 -2.37 -5.28 6.86
CA GLU A 32 -2.99 -6.60 6.90
C GLU A 32 -2.41 -7.47 8.01
N SER A 33 -1.08 -7.45 8.17
CA SER A 33 -0.42 -8.17 9.25
C SER A 33 -0.88 -7.67 10.62
N ALA A 34 -0.84 -6.35 10.87
CA ALA A 34 -1.30 -5.77 12.13
C ALA A 34 -2.78 -6.06 12.40
N ARG A 35 -3.62 -6.07 11.36
CA ARG A 35 -5.05 -6.41 11.48
C ARG A 35 -5.25 -7.88 11.87
N ASN A 36 -4.50 -8.80 11.26
CA ASN A 36 -4.58 -10.21 11.61
C ASN A 36 -4.18 -10.46 13.08
N HIS A 37 -3.15 -9.76 13.58
CA HIS A 37 -2.78 -9.86 14.99
C HIS A 37 -3.81 -9.22 15.92
N PHE A 38 -4.37 -8.07 15.52
CA PHE A 38 -5.44 -7.40 16.27
C PHE A 38 -6.69 -8.28 16.44
N GLU A 39 -7.05 -9.08 15.45
CA GLU A 39 -8.19 -10.00 15.54
C GLU A 39 -7.98 -11.13 16.55
N GLN A 40 -6.72 -11.49 16.85
CA GLN A 40 -6.39 -12.59 17.76
C GLN A 40 -6.04 -12.13 19.19
N VAL A 41 -5.76 -10.85 19.39
CA VAL A 41 -5.33 -10.34 20.68
C VAL A 41 -6.52 -10.12 21.62
N VAL A 42 -6.37 -10.55 22.87
CA VAL A 42 -7.37 -10.36 23.93
C VAL A 42 -6.87 -9.48 25.08
N ASP A 43 -5.58 -9.12 25.04
CA ASP A 43 -4.96 -8.22 26.00
C ASP A 43 -5.42 -6.77 25.73
N PRO A 44 -6.08 -6.10 26.69
CA PRO A 44 -6.60 -4.75 26.50
C PRO A 44 -5.55 -3.70 26.14
N THR A 45 -4.34 -3.80 26.68
CA THR A 45 -3.26 -2.85 26.38
C THR A 45 -2.74 -3.04 24.96
N LEU A 46 -2.60 -4.28 24.51
CA LEU A 46 -2.19 -4.58 23.13
C LEU A 46 -3.27 -4.21 22.12
N ILE A 47 -4.57 -4.34 22.47
CA ILE A 47 -5.68 -3.85 21.64
C ILE A 47 -5.49 -2.36 21.35
N ASP A 48 -5.24 -1.54 22.37
CA ASP A 48 -5.00 -0.09 22.19
C ASP A 48 -3.77 0.16 21.32
N CYS A 49 -2.66 -0.54 21.55
CA CYS A 49 -1.46 -0.43 20.72
C CYS A 49 -1.76 -0.68 19.24
N TYR A 50 -2.47 -1.75 18.92
CA TYR A 50 -2.83 -2.09 17.54
C TYR A 50 -3.81 -1.09 16.92
N ILE A 51 -4.73 -0.50 17.69
CA ILE A 51 -5.60 0.58 17.20
C ILE A 51 -4.75 1.76 16.71
N TYR A 52 -3.79 2.21 17.51
CA TYR A 52 -2.90 3.31 17.14
C TYR A 52 -1.97 2.94 15.98
N GLU A 53 -1.41 1.73 15.98
CA GLU A 53 -0.55 1.23 14.92
C GLU A 53 -1.28 1.14 13.57
N LEU A 54 -2.46 0.52 13.56
CA LEU A 54 -3.31 0.44 12.37
C LEU A 54 -3.69 1.83 11.87
N LYS A 55 -4.04 2.76 12.77
CA LYS A 55 -4.37 4.13 12.38
C LYS A 55 -3.18 4.83 11.74
N ALA A 56 -1.99 4.71 12.31
CA ALA A 56 -0.77 5.29 11.77
C ALA A 56 -0.43 4.70 10.39
N ALA A 57 -0.51 3.37 10.25
CA ALA A 57 -0.27 2.69 8.99
C ALA A 57 -1.29 3.09 7.90
N GLN A 58 -2.57 3.22 8.25
CA GLN A 58 -3.62 3.72 7.35
C GLN A 58 -3.38 5.16 6.91
N LEU A 59 -2.96 6.04 7.82
CA LEU A 59 -2.60 7.43 7.48
C LEU A 59 -1.41 7.48 6.51
N ARG A 60 -0.39 6.65 6.76
CA ARG A 60 0.74 6.49 5.82
C ARG A 60 0.26 6.02 4.45
N TYR A 61 -0.59 5.01 4.39
CA TYR A 61 -1.15 4.50 3.14
C TYR A 61 -1.91 5.59 2.37
N GLN A 62 -2.75 6.37 3.07
CA GLN A 62 -3.49 7.48 2.47
C GLN A 62 -2.56 8.57 1.92
N PHE A 63 -1.49 8.89 2.65
CA PHE A 63 -0.48 9.84 2.18
C PHE A 63 0.21 9.36 0.91
N LEU A 64 0.66 8.10 0.88
CA LEU A 64 1.32 7.52 -0.29
C LEU A 64 0.40 7.48 -1.51
N LEU A 65 -0.88 7.13 -1.34
CA LEU A 65 -1.86 7.17 -2.42
C LEU A 65 -2.10 8.59 -2.97
N ARG A 66 -2.12 9.61 -2.10
CA ARG A 66 -2.22 11.01 -2.55
C ARG A 66 -0.99 11.42 -3.35
N ARG A 67 0.21 11.07 -2.86
CA ARG A 67 1.47 11.33 -3.58
C ARG A 67 1.47 10.64 -4.94
N PHE A 68 0.96 9.41 -5.02
CA PHE A 68 0.88 8.66 -6.28
C PHE A 68 -0.03 9.35 -7.29
N LYS A 69 -1.23 9.79 -6.88
CA LYS A 69 -2.13 10.55 -7.75
C LYS A 69 -1.53 11.85 -8.27
N LEU A 70 -0.81 12.58 -7.41
CA LEU A 70 -0.11 13.81 -7.80
C LEU A 70 0.98 13.54 -8.86
N LEU A 71 1.71 12.42 -8.75
CA LEU A 71 2.74 12.04 -9.71
C LEU A 71 2.16 11.53 -11.03
N GLU A 72 1.00 10.86 -11.01
CA GLU A 72 0.29 10.44 -12.23
C GLU A 72 -0.48 11.58 -12.90
N GLY A 73 -0.60 12.75 -12.26
CA GLY A 73 -1.34 13.89 -12.79
C GLY A 73 -2.87 13.69 -12.78
N LEU A 74 -3.37 12.84 -11.87
CA LEU A 74 -4.80 12.52 -11.69
C LEU A 74 -5.52 13.45 -10.71
#